data_AF-A0A239Y3R8-F1
#
_entry.id   AF-A0A239Y3R8-F1
#
_cell.length_a   1.000
_cell.length_b   1.000
_cell.length_c   1.000
_cell.angle_alpha   90.00
_cell.angle_beta   90.00
_cell.angle_gamma   90.00
#
_symmetry.space_group_name_H-M   'P 1'
#
loop_
_entity.id
_entity.type
_entity.pdbx_description
1 polymer ?
#
loop_
_entity_poly.entity_id
_entity_poly.type
_entity_poly.pdbx_seq_one_letter_code
_entity_poly.pdbx_strand_id
1 'polypeptide(L)'
;MTSDADHDTPPSKSKTMGMAFNDLVRGWGQYELWLQLGWQDIKQRYRRSTLGPLWITIATGVMALALGLLYSMLFQIEIREFLPHVTVGFIVWGFISGCVKDGANVFIENEGLIKQLPSALSVHVYRLVWRQLLFFAHNIVIWVLLVIIFRIPLTWQTLLAVPAMLLLVLNGVWVTMLFGIIATRFRDVAPLLEALVQLLFYVTPIVWTTQTLKEQSGEVAQRALLAEINPLYHYLEIVRAPMIDQPVAAYHWGIVGICTLIGLGITLLAMRQMRFRVPYWV
;
A
#
# COMPACT_ATOMS: atom_id res chain seq x y z
N MET A 1 -19.59 61.94 2.25
CA MET A 1 -19.88 60.88 1.27
C MET A 1 -18.60 60.09 1.02
N THR A 2 -18.29 59.14 1.88
CA THR A 2 -17.23 58.16 1.63
C THR A 2 -17.95 56.87 1.28
N SER A 3 -17.81 56.49 0.01
CA SER A 3 -18.34 55.28 -0.60
C SER A 3 -18.05 54.06 0.28
N ASP A 4 -19.10 53.37 0.74
CA ASP A 4 -19.03 51.99 1.19
C ASP A 4 -18.56 51.15 0.00
N ALA A 5 -17.27 50.88 -0.06
CA ALA A 5 -16.73 49.85 -0.95
C ALA A 5 -17.07 48.51 -0.31
N ASP A 6 -18.26 48.00 -0.64
CA ASP A 6 -18.64 46.62 -0.40
C ASP A 6 -17.71 45.73 -1.23
N HIS A 7 -16.56 45.40 -0.64
CA HIS A 7 -15.60 44.47 -1.21
C HIS A 7 -16.17 43.07 -1.02
N ASP A 8 -17.04 42.68 -1.96
CA ASP A 8 -17.41 41.29 -2.26
C ASP A 8 -16.16 40.53 -2.75
N THR A 9 -15.21 40.29 -1.84
CA THR A 9 -14.12 39.35 -2.08
C THR A 9 -14.75 37.97 -2.11
N PRO A 10 -14.68 37.24 -3.26
CA PRO A 10 -15.32 35.94 -3.34
C PRO A 10 -14.72 35.02 -2.26
N PRO A 11 -15.54 34.24 -1.54
CA PRO A 11 -15.08 33.45 -0.41
C PRO A 11 -13.97 32.50 -0.83
N SER A 12 -12.92 32.40 -0.01
CA SER A 12 -11.75 31.56 -0.27
C SER A 12 -12.19 30.10 -0.50
N LYS A 13 -12.13 29.66 -1.77
CA LYS A 13 -12.48 28.28 -2.17
C LYS A 13 -11.41 27.26 -1.77
N SER A 14 -10.33 27.68 -1.12
CA SER A 14 -9.19 26.83 -0.76
C SER A 14 -9.55 25.68 0.20
N LYS A 15 -10.63 25.82 0.98
CA LYS A 15 -11.11 24.83 1.96
C LYS A 15 -12.38 24.09 1.52
N THR A 16 -12.64 23.99 0.22
CA THR A 16 -13.85 23.31 -0.28
C THR A 16 -13.56 21.85 -0.61
N MET A 17 -14.53 20.95 -0.35
CA MET A 17 -14.42 19.53 -0.73
C MET A 17 -14.19 19.36 -2.24
N GLY A 18 -14.85 20.22 -3.05
CA GLY A 18 -14.66 20.23 -4.50
C GLY A 18 -13.22 20.50 -4.93
N MET A 19 -12.44 21.29 -4.18
CA MET A 19 -11.02 21.54 -4.51
C MET A 19 -10.12 20.38 -4.13
N ALA A 20 -10.44 19.64 -3.05
CA ALA A 20 -9.74 18.42 -2.70
C ALA A 20 -9.96 17.33 -3.77
N PHE A 21 -11.22 17.14 -4.19
CA PHE A 21 -11.54 16.22 -5.27
C PHE A 21 -10.91 16.64 -6.61
N ASN A 22 -10.96 17.94 -6.93
CA ASN A 22 -10.34 18.48 -8.14
C ASN A 22 -8.81 18.27 -8.15
N ASP A 23 -8.12 18.27 -7.00
CA ASP A 23 -6.70 17.92 -6.94
C ASP A 23 -6.45 16.47 -7.36
N LEU A 24 -7.26 15.53 -6.88
CA LEU A 24 -7.16 14.12 -7.28
C LEU A 24 -7.41 13.96 -8.79
N VAL A 25 -8.49 14.57 -9.31
CA VAL A 25 -8.82 14.50 -10.73
C VAL A 25 -7.74 15.16 -11.61
N ARG A 26 -7.23 16.33 -11.21
CA ARG A 26 -6.16 17.01 -11.95
C ARG A 26 -4.87 16.22 -11.96
N GLY A 27 -4.47 15.64 -10.82
CA GLY A 27 -3.27 14.80 -10.77
C GLY A 27 -3.43 13.52 -11.57
N TRP A 28 -4.63 12.93 -11.58
CA TRP A 28 -4.93 11.77 -12.43
C TRP A 28 -4.76 12.11 -13.92
N GLY A 29 -5.25 13.28 -14.34
CA GLY A 29 -5.06 13.80 -15.70
C GLY A 29 -3.60 14.06 -16.08
N GLN A 30 -2.68 14.15 -15.12
CA GLN A 30 -1.24 14.30 -15.33
C GLN A 30 -0.52 12.93 -15.39
N TYR A 31 -1.16 11.92 -16.00
CA TYR A 31 -0.67 10.54 -16.03
C TYR A 31 0.71 10.34 -16.65
N GLU A 32 1.01 11.07 -17.73
CA GLU A 32 2.33 11.00 -18.36
C GLU A 32 3.44 11.41 -17.38
N LEU A 33 3.18 12.43 -16.57
CA LEU A 33 4.13 12.93 -15.59
C LEU A 33 4.38 11.90 -14.48
N TRP A 34 3.34 11.43 -13.80
CA TRP A 34 3.54 10.53 -12.66
C TRP A 34 4.00 9.12 -13.08
N LEU A 35 3.61 8.63 -14.26
CA LEU A 35 4.12 7.37 -14.81
C LEU A 35 5.62 7.46 -15.13
N GLN A 36 6.04 8.53 -15.81
CA GLN A 36 7.45 8.72 -16.17
C GLN A 36 8.31 8.93 -14.93
N LEU A 37 7.87 9.76 -13.98
CA LEU A 37 8.59 9.99 -12.74
C LEU A 37 8.73 8.71 -11.91
N GLY A 38 7.66 7.90 -11.79
CA GLY A 38 7.73 6.65 -11.02
C GLY A 38 8.61 5.60 -11.68
N TRP A 39 8.65 5.55 -13.01
CA TRP A 39 9.60 4.72 -13.75
C TRP A 39 11.05 5.20 -13.57
N GLN A 40 11.26 6.51 -13.59
CA GLN A 40 12.56 7.11 -13.35
C GLN A 40 13.06 6.83 -11.93
N ASP A 41 12.19 6.78 -10.91
CA ASP A 41 12.59 6.45 -9.54
C ASP A 41 13.31 5.11 -9.46
N ILE A 42 12.77 4.09 -10.13
CA ILE A 42 13.38 2.75 -10.15
C ILE A 42 14.70 2.80 -10.91
N LYS A 43 14.71 3.40 -12.12
CA LYS A 43 15.94 3.52 -12.91
C LYS A 43 17.04 4.26 -12.18
N GLN A 44 16.72 5.35 -11.46
CA GLN A 44 17.68 6.13 -10.70
C GLN A 44 18.21 5.36 -9.50
N ARG A 45 17.33 4.65 -8.77
CA ARG A 45 17.72 3.80 -7.63
C ARG A 45 18.74 2.73 -8.04
N TYR A 46 18.61 2.17 -9.25
CA TYR A 46 19.50 1.10 -9.74
C TYR A 46 20.52 1.55 -10.80
N ARG A 47 20.71 2.87 -11.01
CA ARG A 47 21.52 3.43 -12.12
C ARG A 47 22.97 2.93 -12.17
N ARG A 48 23.57 2.64 -11.01
CA ARG A 48 24.96 2.16 -10.88
C ARG A 48 25.05 0.69 -10.47
N SER A 49 23.93 -0.03 -10.52
CA SER A 49 23.90 -1.45 -10.17
C SER A 49 24.15 -2.30 -11.40
N THR A 50 25.01 -3.32 -11.27
CA THR A 50 25.33 -4.28 -12.34
C THR A 50 24.13 -5.15 -12.71
N LEU A 51 23.36 -5.61 -11.71
CA LEU A 51 22.16 -6.44 -11.91
C LEU A 51 20.88 -5.61 -12.12
N GLY A 52 20.93 -4.30 -11.84
CA GLY A 52 19.79 -3.41 -12.03
C GLY A 52 18.59 -3.75 -11.13
N PRO A 53 17.35 -3.55 -11.61
CA PRO A 53 16.11 -3.83 -10.85
C PRO A 53 15.91 -5.28 -10.43
N LEU A 54 16.64 -6.26 -11.01
CA LEU A 54 16.56 -7.67 -10.63
C LEU A 54 16.91 -7.90 -9.14
N TRP A 55 17.69 -7.00 -8.54
CA TRP A 55 17.98 -7.04 -7.11
C TRP A 55 16.73 -6.99 -6.23
N ILE A 56 15.66 -6.31 -6.67
CA ILE A 56 14.38 -6.27 -5.95
C ILE A 56 13.86 -7.69 -5.77
N THR A 57 13.74 -8.40 -6.89
CA THR A 57 13.21 -9.76 -6.94
C THR A 57 14.13 -10.75 -6.20
N ILE A 58 15.45 -10.61 -6.34
CA ILE A 58 16.41 -11.47 -5.63
C ILE A 58 16.29 -11.30 -4.12
N ALA A 59 16.28 -10.06 -3.62
CA ALA A 59 16.19 -9.79 -2.19
C ALA A 59 14.87 -10.30 -1.60
N THR A 60 13.74 -10.02 -2.27
CA THR A 60 12.42 -10.51 -1.85
C THR A 60 12.33 -12.03 -1.91
N GLY A 61 12.85 -12.66 -2.97
CA GLY A 61 12.84 -14.10 -3.15
C GLY A 61 13.67 -14.84 -2.10
N VAL A 62 14.87 -14.36 -1.80
CA VAL A 62 15.72 -14.93 -0.74
C VAL A 62 15.04 -14.80 0.62
N MET A 63 14.45 -13.65 0.94
CA MET A 63 13.73 -13.46 2.20
C MET A 63 12.50 -14.38 2.30
N ALA A 64 11.68 -14.45 1.25
CA ALA A 64 10.51 -15.30 1.21
C ALA A 64 10.87 -16.79 1.35
N LEU A 65 11.94 -17.23 0.68
CA LEU A 65 12.47 -18.58 0.80
C LEU A 65 12.98 -18.88 2.21
N ALA A 66 13.76 -17.97 2.80
CA ALA A 66 14.28 -18.14 4.15
C ALA A 66 13.17 -18.23 5.20
N LEU A 67 12.18 -17.31 5.16
CA LEU A 67 11.03 -17.34 6.05
C LEU A 67 10.15 -18.57 5.80
N GLY A 68 9.88 -18.89 4.53
CA GLY A 68 9.08 -20.06 4.16
C GLY A 68 9.71 -21.36 4.67
N LEU A 69 11.02 -21.54 4.50
CA LEU A 69 11.75 -22.71 5.02
C LEU A 69 11.75 -22.76 6.54
N LEU A 70 12.13 -21.65 7.19
CA LEU A 70 12.25 -21.58 8.65
C LEU A 70 10.93 -21.92 9.33
N TYR A 71 9.83 -21.28 8.90
CA TYR A 71 8.53 -21.46 9.54
C TYR A 71 7.82 -22.75 9.10
N SER A 72 8.05 -23.25 7.89
CA SER A 72 7.61 -24.59 7.49
C SER A 72 8.21 -25.66 8.40
N MET A 73 9.50 -25.57 8.72
CA MET A 73 10.15 -26.47 9.68
C MET A 73 9.64 -26.25 11.12
N LEU A 74 9.41 -25.01 11.54
CA LEU A 74 8.93 -24.71 12.89
C LEU A 74 7.51 -25.25 13.13
N PHE A 75 6.61 -25.04 12.17
CA PHE A 75 5.21 -25.44 12.28
C PHE A 75 4.92 -26.84 11.73
N GLN A 76 5.93 -27.54 11.21
CA GLN A 76 5.81 -28.88 10.63
C GLN A 76 4.77 -28.93 9.48
N ILE A 77 4.70 -27.86 8.68
CA ILE A 77 3.83 -27.76 7.50
C ILE A 77 4.65 -28.06 6.26
N GLU A 78 4.07 -28.73 5.27
CA GLU A 78 4.74 -28.97 4.00
C GLU A 78 5.18 -27.66 3.33
N ILE A 79 6.45 -27.59 2.92
CA ILE A 79 7.00 -26.42 2.24
C ILE A 79 6.22 -26.07 0.97
N ARG A 80 5.67 -27.07 0.28
CA ARG A 80 4.88 -26.91 -0.95
C ARG A 80 3.63 -26.07 -0.72
N GLU A 81 3.01 -26.19 0.46
CA GLU A 81 1.82 -25.44 0.82
C GLU A 81 2.18 -24.09 1.43
N PHE A 82 3.21 -24.07 2.28
CA PHE A 82 3.54 -22.92 3.10
C PHE A 82 4.37 -21.85 2.36
N LEU A 83 5.28 -22.25 1.47
CA LEU A 83 6.15 -21.31 0.75
C LEU A 83 5.36 -20.37 -0.18
N PRO A 84 4.39 -20.84 -1.01
CA PRO A 84 3.52 -19.96 -1.78
C PRO A 84 2.72 -18.99 -0.92
N HIS A 85 2.21 -19.47 0.22
CA HIS A 85 1.43 -18.66 1.16
C HIS A 85 2.25 -17.48 1.71
N VAL A 86 3.46 -17.76 2.23
CA VAL A 86 4.36 -16.72 2.76
C VAL A 86 4.83 -15.80 1.65
N THR A 87 5.17 -16.34 0.48
CA THR A 87 5.67 -15.54 -0.65
C THR A 87 4.64 -14.52 -1.10
N VAL A 88 3.39 -14.93 -1.35
CA VAL A 88 2.34 -14.00 -1.77
C VAL A 88 2.05 -12.98 -0.66
N GLY A 89 1.96 -13.44 0.59
CA GLY A 89 1.78 -12.54 1.74
C GLY A 89 2.88 -11.49 1.84
N PHE A 90 4.14 -11.87 1.62
CA PHE A 90 5.29 -10.98 1.68
C PHE A 90 5.31 -9.96 0.52
N ILE A 91 4.94 -10.39 -0.69
CA ILE A 91 4.85 -9.51 -1.86
C ILE A 91 3.74 -8.46 -1.67
N VAL A 92 2.55 -8.90 -1.25
CA VAL A 92 1.41 -8.00 -0.98
C VAL A 92 1.72 -7.06 0.17
N TRP A 93 2.34 -7.56 1.24
CA TRP A 93 2.80 -6.74 2.35
C TRP A 93 3.84 -5.71 1.93
N GLY A 94 4.74 -6.06 1.02
CA GLY A 94 5.71 -5.13 0.43
C GLY A 94 5.04 -3.90 -0.19
N PHE A 95 3.94 -4.11 -0.93
CA PHE A 95 3.15 -3.01 -1.48
C PHE A 95 2.50 -2.15 -0.39
N ILE A 96 1.81 -2.78 0.58
CA ILE A 96 1.11 -2.08 1.67
C ILE A 96 2.10 -1.26 2.51
N SER A 97 3.16 -1.91 2.98
CA SER A 97 4.20 -1.29 3.80
C SER A 97 4.94 -0.18 3.05
N GLY A 98 5.17 -0.33 1.74
CA GLY A 98 5.74 0.71 0.89
C GLY A 98 4.83 1.94 0.77
N CYS A 99 3.52 1.74 0.59
CA CYS A 99 2.57 2.87 0.52
C CYS A 99 2.46 3.65 1.84
N VAL A 100 2.61 2.97 2.98
CA VAL A 100 2.56 3.61 4.32
C VAL A 100 3.87 4.33 4.63
N LYS A 101 5.01 3.63 4.55
CA LYS A 101 6.32 4.16 4.97
C LYS A 101 6.84 5.24 4.03
N ASP A 102 6.95 4.92 2.73
CA ASP A 102 7.38 5.91 1.74
C ASP A 102 6.31 7.01 1.59
N GLY A 103 5.04 6.68 1.85
CA GLY A 103 3.94 7.63 1.78
C GLY A 103 4.04 8.73 2.82
N ALA A 104 4.52 8.42 4.03
CA ALA A 104 4.79 9.42 5.05
C ALA A 104 5.85 10.45 4.58
N ASN A 105 6.84 10.01 3.81
CA ASN A 105 7.92 10.87 3.33
C ASN A 105 7.65 11.49 1.95
N VAL A 106 6.54 11.15 1.29
CA VAL A 106 6.32 11.46 -0.14
C VAL A 106 6.45 12.93 -0.48
N PHE A 107 5.90 13.83 0.34
CA PHE A 107 5.97 15.26 0.08
C PHE A 107 7.30 15.87 0.51
N ILE A 108 7.91 15.36 1.58
CA ILE A 108 9.21 15.80 2.10
C ILE A 108 10.30 15.52 1.05
N GLU A 109 10.33 14.32 0.51
CA GLU A 109 11.29 13.93 -0.55
C GLU A 109 11.09 14.70 -1.87
N ASN A 110 9.88 15.24 -2.09
CA ASN A 110 9.51 15.94 -3.31
C ASN A 110 9.42 17.47 -3.15
N GLU A 111 9.98 18.03 -2.07
CA GLU A 111 9.97 19.47 -1.76
C GLU A 111 10.33 20.35 -2.96
N GLY A 112 11.47 20.05 -3.61
CA GLY A 112 11.96 20.84 -4.73
C GLY A 112 10.96 20.89 -5.89
N LEU A 113 10.32 19.76 -6.20
CA LEU A 113 9.30 19.71 -7.26
C LEU A 113 8.02 20.45 -6.85
N ILE A 114 7.58 20.29 -5.59
CA ILE A 114 6.37 20.94 -5.08
C ILE A 114 6.53 22.47 -5.07
N LYS A 115 7.72 22.99 -4.75
CA LYS A 115 7.99 24.42 -4.69
C LYS A 115 8.24 25.05 -6.08
N GLN A 116 8.68 24.26 -7.06
CA GLN A 116 9.09 24.77 -8.37
C GLN A 116 8.07 24.53 -9.50
N LEU A 117 7.27 23.46 -9.41
CA LEU A 117 6.30 23.08 -10.44
C LEU A 117 4.87 23.26 -9.91
N PRO A 118 3.98 23.95 -10.65
CA PRO A 118 2.57 24.05 -10.29
C PRO A 118 1.82 22.75 -10.63
N SER A 119 2.15 21.64 -9.97
CA SER A 119 1.47 20.34 -10.07
C SER A 119 0.45 20.13 -8.95
N ALA A 120 -0.50 19.21 -9.16
CA ALA A 120 -1.36 18.74 -8.08
C ALA A 120 -0.54 17.89 -7.09
N LEU A 121 -0.84 17.98 -5.79
CA LEU A 121 -0.11 17.19 -4.79
C LEU A 121 -0.30 15.69 -5.01
N SER A 122 -1.50 15.31 -5.45
CA SER A 122 -1.85 13.95 -5.85
C SER A 122 -0.91 13.33 -6.90
N VAL A 123 -0.21 14.12 -7.74
CA VAL A 123 0.79 13.59 -8.70
C VAL A 123 1.91 12.85 -7.98
N HIS A 124 2.40 13.40 -6.86
CA HIS A 124 3.48 12.77 -6.09
C HIS A 124 3.00 11.49 -5.41
N VAL A 125 1.72 11.46 -5.00
CA VAL A 125 1.07 10.26 -4.47
C VAL A 125 0.93 9.19 -5.56
N TYR A 126 0.42 9.55 -6.75
CA TYR A 126 0.28 8.61 -7.87
C TYR A 126 1.62 8.07 -8.34
N ARG A 127 2.65 8.92 -8.41
CA ARG A 127 4.04 8.52 -8.69
C ARG A 127 4.51 7.46 -7.70
N LEU A 128 4.28 7.67 -6.41
CA LEU A 128 4.68 6.72 -5.37
C LEU A 128 3.94 5.39 -5.51
N VAL A 129 2.61 5.43 -5.59
CA VAL A 129 1.79 4.22 -5.69
C VAL A 129 2.13 3.44 -6.95
N TRP A 130 2.38 4.13 -8.07
CA TRP A 130 2.88 3.51 -9.30
C TRP A 130 4.24 2.83 -9.11
N ARG A 131 5.19 3.49 -8.42
CA ARG A 131 6.48 2.89 -8.07
C ARG A 131 6.30 1.62 -7.22
N GLN A 132 5.40 1.63 -6.23
CA GLN A 132 5.12 0.42 -5.44
C GLN A 132 4.45 -0.68 -6.28
N LEU A 133 3.57 -0.31 -7.22
CA LEU A 133 2.96 -1.27 -8.14
C LEU A 133 4.01 -1.90 -9.07
N LEU A 134 5.00 -1.13 -9.51
CA LEU A 134 6.14 -1.66 -10.27
C LEU A 134 6.98 -2.63 -9.44
N PHE A 135 7.25 -2.33 -8.16
CA PHE A 135 7.93 -3.28 -7.27
C PHE A 135 7.12 -4.56 -7.06
N PHE A 136 5.80 -4.43 -6.88
CA PHE A 136 4.90 -5.58 -6.83
C PHE A 136 4.99 -6.41 -8.12
N ALA A 137 4.91 -5.78 -9.29
CA ALA A 137 5.00 -6.45 -10.59
C ALA A 137 6.33 -7.20 -10.80
N HIS A 138 7.46 -6.61 -10.37
CA HIS A 138 8.76 -7.30 -10.42
C HIS A 138 8.81 -8.52 -9.50
N ASN A 139 8.10 -8.48 -8.37
CA ASN A 139 8.06 -9.56 -7.40
C ASN A 139 7.05 -10.66 -7.74
N ILE A 140 6.01 -10.35 -8.52
CA ILE A 140 5.05 -11.34 -9.03
C ILE A 140 5.74 -12.45 -9.83
N VAL A 141 6.88 -12.18 -10.45
CA VAL A 141 7.72 -13.20 -11.11
C VAL A 141 8.04 -14.37 -10.17
N ILE A 142 8.28 -14.11 -8.88
CA ILE A 142 8.55 -15.15 -7.89
C ILE A 142 7.33 -16.06 -7.73
N TRP A 143 6.13 -15.48 -7.60
CA TRP A 143 4.89 -16.26 -7.52
C TRP A 143 4.66 -17.10 -8.78
N VAL A 144 4.90 -16.54 -9.98
CA VAL A 144 4.80 -17.28 -11.24
C VAL A 144 5.72 -18.50 -11.25
N LEU A 145 6.96 -18.36 -10.74
CA LEU A 145 7.87 -19.51 -10.60
C LEU A 145 7.32 -20.57 -9.65
N LEU A 146 6.72 -20.18 -8.53
CA LEU A 146 6.13 -21.14 -7.57
C LEU A 146 4.91 -21.86 -8.16
N VAL A 147 4.07 -21.18 -8.95
CA VAL A 147 2.95 -21.81 -9.67
C VAL A 147 3.46 -22.93 -10.58
N ILE A 148 4.56 -22.70 -11.30
CA ILE A 148 5.17 -23.68 -12.20
C ILE A 148 5.80 -24.84 -11.43
N ILE A 149 6.57 -24.54 -10.38
CA ILE A 149 7.30 -25.54 -9.58
C ILE A 149 6.33 -26.43 -8.80
N PHE A 150 5.38 -25.84 -8.09
CA PHE A 150 4.45 -26.57 -7.23
C PHE A 150 3.15 -27.00 -7.91
N ARG A 151 2.98 -26.65 -9.19
CA ARG A 151 1.80 -26.98 -9.99
C ARG A 151 0.50 -26.50 -9.33
N ILE A 152 0.51 -25.25 -8.89
CA ILE A 152 -0.68 -24.63 -8.27
C ILE A 152 -1.76 -24.51 -9.35
N PRO A 153 -2.98 -25.02 -9.11
CA PRO A 153 -4.07 -24.91 -10.08
C PRO A 153 -4.46 -23.44 -10.27
N LEU A 154 -4.54 -23.01 -11.53
CA LEU A 154 -5.05 -21.69 -11.88
C LEU A 154 -6.52 -21.83 -12.25
N THR A 155 -7.39 -21.49 -11.31
CA THR A 155 -8.85 -21.53 -11.51
C THR A 155 -9.39 -20.13 -11.82
N TRP A 156 -10.70 -20.04 -12.09
CA TRP A 156 -11.38 -18.74 -12.23
C TRP A 156 -11.27 -17.88 -10.97
N GLN A 157 -11.00 -18.49 -9.80
CA GLN A 157 -10.79 -17.77 -8.56
C GLN A 157 -9.55 -16.90 -8.65
N THR A 158 -8.47 -17.34 -9.31
CA THR A 158 -7.24 -16.56 -9.46
C THR A 158 -7.46 -15.21 -10.14
N LEU A 159 -8.48 -15.09 -11.01
CA LEU A 159 -8.85 -13.82 -11.62
C LEU A 159 -9.34 -12.78 -10.61
N LEU A 160 -9.83 -13.20 -9.42
CA LEU A 160 -10.23 -12.30 -8.33
C LEU A 160 -9.03 -11.55 -7.71
N ALA A 161 -7.80 -12.02 -7.93
CA ALA A 161 -6.61 -11.29 -7.50
C ALA A 161 -6.48 -9.93 -8.22
N VAL A 162 -7.00 -9.81 -9.45
CA VAL A 162 -6.95 -8.56 -10.24
C VAL A 162 -7.81 -7.46 -9.61
N PRO A 163 -9.12 -7.63 -9.37
CA PRO A 163 -9.92 -6.62 -8.68
C PRO A 163 -9.45 -6.39 -7.24
N ALA A 164 -8.93 -7.41 -6.55
CA ALA A 164 -8.34 -7.24 -5.22
C ALA A 164 -7.11 -6.31 -5.29
N MET A 165 -6.24 -6.49 -6.29
CA MET A 165 -5.08 -5.63 -6.48
C MET A 165 -5.48 -4.19 -6.85
N LEU A 166 -6.50 -4.01 -7.69
CA LEU A 166 -7.02 -2.66 -7.99
C LEU A 166 -7.53 -1.96 -6.72
N LEU A 167 -8.21 -2.70 -5.84
CA LEU A 167 -8.65 -2.19 -4.56
C LEU A 167 -7.47 -1.84 -3.66
N LEU A 168 -6.40 -2.65 -3.62
CA LEU A 168 -5.17 -2.30 -2.92
C LEU A 168 -4.50 -1.04 -3.48
N VAL A 169 -4.46 -0.87 -4.80
CA VAL A 169 -3.92 0.34 -5.44
C VAL A 169 -4.71 1.58 -5.02
N LEU A 170 -6.04 1.50 -5.04
CA LEU A 170 -6.90 2.57 -4.55
C LEU A 170 -6.63 2.88 -3.07
N ASN A 171 -6.37 1.85 -2.26
CA ASN A 171 -6.00 2.03 -0.87
C ASN A 171 -4.63 2.67 -0.68
N GLY A 172 -3.66 2.29 -1.49
CA GLY A 172 -2.33 2.92 -1.54
C GLY A 172 -2.44 4.43 -1.75
N VAL A 173 -3.32 4.88 -2.65
CA VAL A 173 -3.51 6.31 -2.93
C VAL A 173 -3.97 7.08 -1.68
N TRP A 174 -5.05 6.66 -1.02
CA TRP A 174 -5.57 7.44 0.11
C TRP A 174 -4.67 7.33 1.34
N VAL A 175 -4.03 6.18 1.56
CA VAL A 175 -3.08 5.95 2.66
C VAL A 175 -1.86 6.84 2.51
N THR A 176 -1.23 6.83 1.33
CA THR A 176 -0.09 7.68 1.02
C THR A 176 -0.44 9.15 1.14
N MET A 177 -1.60 9.57 0.62
CA MET A 177 -2.05 10.96 0.72
C MET A 177 -2.26 11.39 2.17
N LEU A 178 -2.94 10.55 2.97
CA LEU A 178 -3.24 10.84 4.37
C LEU A 178 -1.96 10.97 5.19
N PHE A 179 -1.12 9.93 5.18
CA PHE A 179 0.11 9.92 5.98
C PHE A 179 1.13 10.93 5.48
N GLY A 180 1.23 11.16 4.17
CA GLY A 180 2.06 12.23 3.63
C GLY A 180 1.65 13.59 4.16
N ILE A 181 0.37 13.95 4.11
CA ILE A 181 -0.11 15.25 4.64
C ILE A 181 0.18 15.36 6.14
N ILE A 182 -0.11 14.32 6.92
CA ILE A 182 0.11 14.35 8.37
C ILE A 182 1.61 14.45 8.70
N ALA A 183 2.46 13.70 8.02
CA ALA A 183 3.90 13.68 8.27
C ALA A 183 4.61 14.97 7.85
N THR A 184 4.12 15.66 6.82
CA THR A 184 4.62 17.03 6.52
C THR A 184 4.36 17.99 7.67
N ARG A 185 3.22 17.84 8.36
CA ARG A 185 2.90 18.66 9.55
C ARG A 185 3.68 18.21 10.79
N PHE A 186 3.80 16.90 10.99
CA PHE A 186 4.39 16.27 12.16
C PHE A 186 5.48 15.29 11.73
N ARG A 187 6.75 15.72 11.79
CA ARG A 187 7.88 14.94 11.27
C ARG A 187 8.11 13.60 12.00
N ASP A 188 7.66 13.49 13.26
CA ASP A 188 7.77 12.26 14.06
C ASP A 188 6.84 11.13 13.58
N VAL A 189 5.88 11.43 12.71
CA VAL A 189 4.93 10.43 12.18
C VAL A 189 5.62 9.44 11.25
N ALA A 190 6.64 9.85 10.48
CA ALA A 190 7.34 8.94 9.58
C ALA A 190 8.08 7.82 10.36
N PRO A 191 8.97 8.12 11.35
CA PRO A 191 9.57 7.08 12.19
C PRO A 191 8.55 6.25 12.97
N LEU A 192 7.47 6.86 13.46
CA LEU A 192 6.40 6.14 14.16
C LEU A 192 5.73 5.11 13.24
N LEU A 193 5.45 5.48 11.98
CA LEU A 193 4.87 4.57 10.99
C LEU A 193 5.82 3.45 10.60
N GLU A 194 7.13 3.69 10.55
CA GLU A 194 8.12 2.63 10.35
C GLU A 194 8.04 1.56 11.44
N ALA A 195 8.05 1.99 12.71
CA ALA A 195 7.91 1.08 13.85
C ALA A 195 6.55 0.36 13.86
N LEU A 196 5.47 1.10 13.57
CA LEU A 196 4.11 0.54 13.55
C LEU A 196 3.95 -0.49 12.43
N VAL A 197 4.45 -0.22 11.23
CA VAL A 197 4.42 -1.18 10.12
C VAL A 197 5.23 -2.43 10.47
N GLN A 198 6.39 -2.30 11.13
CA GLN A 198 7.15 -3.46 11.60
C GLN A 198 6.35 -4.30 12.60
N LEU A 199 5.65 -3.67 13.56
CA LEU A 199 4.79 -4.39 14.50
C LEU A 199 3.62 -5.09 13.78
N LEU A 200 2.94 -4.38 12.88
CA LEU A 200 1.79 -4.88 12.13
C LEU A 200 2.16 -6.06 11.23
N PHE A 201 3.40 -6.16 10.76
CA PHE A 201 3.89 -7.33 10.02
C PHE A 201 3.76 -8.62 10.84
N TYR A 202 4.11 -8.58 12.13
CA TYR A 202 4.03 -9.77 13.00
C TYR A 202 2.61 -10.09 13.44
N VAL A 203 1.77 -9.05 13.61
CA VAL A 203 0.35 -9.20 13.99
C VAL A 203 -0.50 -9.68 12.81
N THR A 204 -0.09 -9.41 11.58
CA THR A 204 -0.77 -9.89 10.39
C THR A 204 -0.31 -11.32 10.07
N PRO A 205 -1.22 -12.25 9.71
CA PRO A 205 -0.86 -13.63 9.38
C PRO A 205 -0.16 -13.70 8.02
N ILE A 206 1.11 -13.28 7.98
CA ILE A 206 1.98 -13.34 6.79
C ILE A 206 2.89 -14.56 6.86
N VAL A 207 3.54 -14.74 8.01
CA VAL A 207 4.49 -15.84 8.30
C VAL A 207 3.86 -16.95 9.15
N TRP A 208 2.56 -16.84 9.43
CA TRP A 208 1.78 -17.83 10.18
C TRP A 208 0.34 -17.83 9.65
N THR A 209 -0.39 -18.93 9.87
CA THR A 209 -1.77 -19.09 9.38
C THR A 209 -2.76 -19.15 10.53
N THR A 210 -4.01 -18.74 10.32
CA THR A 210 -5.06 -18.90 11.32
C THR A 210 -5.28 -20.38 11.69
N GLN A 211 -5.00 -21.29 10.76
CA GLN A 211 -5.08 -22.73 10.98
C GLN A 211 -4.00 -23.22 11.96
N THR A 212 -2.74 -22.78 11.80
CA THR A 212 -1.67 -23.13 12.76
C THR A 212 -1.98 -22.70 14.20
N LEU A 213 -2.67 -21.57 14.38
CA LEU A 213 -3.11 -21.12 15.71
C LEU A 213 -4.29 -21.93 16.25
N LYS A 214 -5.18 -22.42 15.39
CA LYS A 214 -6.33 -23.26 15.79
C LYS A 214 -5.91 -24.68 16.15
N GLU A 215 -4.87 -25.20 15.48
CA GLU A 215 -4.28 -26.50 15.78
C GLU A 215 -3.47 -26.48 17.09
N GLN A 216 -3.03 -25.31 17.54
CA GLN A 216 -2.47 -25.11 18.88
C GLN A 216 -3.61 -25.03 19.92
N SER A 217 -3.76 -26.08 20.73
CA SER A 217 -4.77 -26.18 21.78
C SER A 217 -4.63 -25.08 22.86
N GLY A 218 -5.74 -24.44 23.26
CA GLY A 218 -5.83 -23.51 24.41
C GLY A 218 -6.27 -22.07 24.09
N GLU A 219 -5.86 -21.11 24.92
CA GLU A 219 -6.13 -19.66 24.76
C GLU A 219 -5.57 -19.06 23.45
N VAL A 220 -4.66 -19.78 22.78
CA VAL A 220 -4.03 -19.39 21.51
C VAL A 220 -5.02 -19.45 20.34
N ALA A 221 -5.98 -20.37 20.35
CA ALA A 221 -7.03 -20.45 19.34
C ALA A 221 -7.94 -19.20 19.36
N GLN A 222 -8.14 -18.57 20.52
CA GLN A 222 -8.88 -17.31 20.63
C GLN A 222 -8.09 -16.12 20.05
N ARG A 223 -6.75 -16.22 19.97
CA ARG A 223 -5.92 -15.19 19.33
C ARG A 223 -6.06 -15.18 17.81
N ALA A 224 -6.53 -16.28 17.20
CA ALA A 224 -6.90 -16.27 15.79
C ALA A 224 -8.07 -15.30 15.51
N LEU A 225 -9.01 -15.13 16.46
CA LEU A 225 -10.09 -14.14 16.34
C LEU A 225 -9.58 -12.70 16.45
N LEU A 226 -8.53 -12.46 17.26
CA LEU A 226 -7.88 -11.14 17.31
C LEU A 226 -7.22 -10.77 15.97
N ALA A 227 -6.74 -11.77 15.22
CA ALA A 227 -6.20 -11.56 13.88
C ALA A 227 -7.27 -11.09 12.88
N GLU A 228 -8.50 -11.60 13.01
CA GLU A 228 -9.64 -11.20 12.19
C GLU A 228 -10.14 -9.79 12.48
N ILE A 229 -9.73 -9.15 13.58
CA ILE A 229 -10.04 -7.74 13.85
C ILE A 229 -9.13 -6.81 13.03
N ASN A 230 -7.95 -7.28 12.63
CA ASN A 230 -6.97 -6.47 11.93
C ASN A 230 -7.40 -6.23 10.46
N PRO A 231 -7.70 -4.98 10.04
CA PRO A 231 -8.10 -4.71 8.66
C PRO A 231 -7.07 -5.16 7.62
N LEU A 232 -5.77 -5.08 7.94
CA LEU A 232 -4.69 -5.45 7.05
C LEU A 232 -4.67 -6.94 6.72
N TYR A 233 -5.19 -7.78 7.61
CA TYR A 233 -5.39 -9.19 7.31
C TYR A 233 -6.37 -9.36 6.15
N HIS A 234 -7.51 -8.65 6.16
CA HIS A 234 -8.49 -8.78 5.08
C HIS A 234 -7.95 -8.24 3.76
N TYR A 235 -7.18 -7.15 3.75
CA TYR A 235 -6.49 -6.65 2.56
C TYR A 235 -5.53 -7.68 1.96
N LEU A 236 -4.78 -8.36 2.81
CA LEU A 236 -3.86 -9.38 2.38
C LEU A 236 -4.61 -10.61 1.84
N GLU A 237 -5.66 -11.05 2.54
CA GLU A 237 -6.41 -12.26 2.22
C GLU A 237 -7.12 -12.18 0.86
N ILE A 238 -7.75 -11.05 0.53
CA ILE A 238 -8.45 -10.89 -0.76
C ILE A 238 -7.53 -11.02 -1.97
N VAL A 239 -6.22 -10.78 -1.82
CA VAL A 239 -5.22 -10.98 -2.88
C VAL A 239 -4.60 -12.36 -2.78
N ARG A 240 -4.22 -12.77 -1.56
CA ARG A 240 -3.47 -13.99 -1.32
C ARG A 240 -4.26 -15.24 -1.68
N ALA A 241 -5.43 -15.41 -1.09
CA ALA A 241 -6.20 -16.65 -1.22
C ALA A 241 -6.50 -17.00 -2.70
N PRO A 242 -6.95 -16.06 -3.56
CA PRO A 242 -7.12 -16.31 -5.00
C PRO A 242 -5.84 -16.77 -5.73
N MET A 243 -4.69 -16.24 -5.33
CA MET A 243 -3.40 -16.55 -5.95
C MET A 243 -2.85 -17.94 -5.58
N ILE A 244 -3.38 -18.56 -4.53
CA ILE A 244 -3.00 -19.91 -4.07
C ILE A 244 -4.16 -20.90 -4.12
N ASP A 245 -5.21 -20.58 -4.90
CA ASP A 245 -6.43 -21.39 -5.08
C ASP A 245 -7.19 -21.71 -3.77
N GLN A 246 -7.22 -20.74 -2.86
CA GLN A 246 -8.00 -20.80 -1.63
C GLN A 246 -9.29 -19.98 -1.73
N PRO A 247 -10.41 -20.47 -1.16
CA PRO A 247 -11.66 -19.74 -1.18
C PRO A 247 -11.59 -18.48 -0.32
N VAL A 248 -12.02 -17.35 -0.89
CA VAL A 248 -12.16 -16.09 -0.15
C VAL A 248 -13.58 -15.94 0.35
N ALA A 249 -13.75 -15.79 1.66
CA ALA A 249 -15.07 -15.49 2.20
C ALA A 249 -15.51 -14.06 1.86
N ALA A 250 -16.78 -13.90 1.51
CA ALA A 250 -17.33 -12.63 1.01
C ALA A 250 -17.20 -11.46 2.00
N TYR A 251 -17.15 -11.74 3.31
CA TYR A 251 -17.01 -10.68 4.32
C TYR A 251 -15.67 -9.94 4.23
N HIS A 252 -14.59 -10.57 3.74
CA HIS A 252 -13.31 -9.90 3.55
C HIS A 252 -13.45 -8.72 2.57
N TRP A 253 -14.18 -8.92 1.47
CA TRP A 253 -14.48 -7.87 0.50
C TRP A 253 -15.32 -6.75 1.10
N GLY A 254 -16.32 -7.09 1.92
CA GLY A 254 -17.16 -6.12 2.62
C GLY A 254 -16.36 -5.24 3.59
N ILE A 255 -15.54 -5.85 4.44
CA ILE A 255 -14.69 -5.13 5.40
C ILE A 255 -13.71 -4.21 4.66
N VAL A 256 -13.02 -4.74 3.65
CA VAL A 256 -12.09 -3.95 2.84
C VAL A 256 -12.80 -2.78 2.16
N GLY A 257 -13.98 -3.01 1.57
CA GLY A 257 -14.78 -1.95 0.95
C GLY A 257 -15.16 -0.85 1.94
N ILE A 258 -15.64 -1.21 3.13
CA ILE A 258 -15.99 -0.26 4.20
C ILE A 258 -14.75 0.53 4.64
N CYS A 259 -13.63 -0.14 4.92
CA CYS A 259 -12.37 0.50 5.30
C CYS A 259 -11.88 1.45 4.20
N THR A 260 -12.03 1.09 2.93
CA THR A 260 -11.65 1.93 1.78
C THR A 260 -12.48 3.20 1.74
N LEU A 261 -13.81 3.09 1.91
CA LEU A 261 -14.72 4.24 1.93
C LEU A 261 -14.44 5.18 3.10
N ILE A 262 -14.22 4.62 4.30
CA ILE A 262 -13.85 5.41 5.48
C ILE A 262 -12.51 6.10 5.28
N GLY A 263 -11.50 5.37 4.80
CA GLY A 263 -10.16 5.90 4.51
C GLY A 263 -10.21 7.05 3.51
N LEU A 264 -10.91 6.87 2.38
CA LEU A 264 -11.13 7.94 1.40
C LEU A 264 -11.83 9.16 2.02
N GLY A 265 -12.87 8.95 2.84
CA GLY A 265 -13.58 10.02 3.54
C GLY A 265 -12.66 10.83 4.47
N ILE A 266 -11.87 10.14 5.29
CA ILE A 266 -10.89 10.78 6.19
C ILE A 266 -9.84 11.54 5.40
N THR A 267 -9.30 10.95 4.33
CA THR A 267 -8.30 11.59 3.47
C THR A 267 -8.86 12.83 2.80
N LEU A 268 -10.09 12.79 2.27
CA LEU A 268 -10.72 13.96 1.68
C LEU A 268 -10.92 15.09 2.69
N LEU A 269 -11.30 14.77 3.93
CA LEU A 269 -11.40 15.75 5.02
C LEU A 269 -10.03 16.36 5.37
N ALA A 270 -8.99 15.52 5.47
CA ALA A 270 -7.62 15.95 5.71
C ALA A 270 -7.12 16.87 4.58
N MET A 271 -7.37 16.50 3.32
CA MET A 271 -7.05 17.31 2.15
C MET A 271 -7.78 18.66 2.18
N ARG A 272 -9.08 18.66 2.48
CA ARG A 272 -9.88 19.89 2.58
C ARG A 272 -9.26 20.89 3.58
N GLN A 273 -8.73 20.39 4.70
CA GLN A 273 -8.25 21.23 5.80
C GLN A 273 -6.77 21.61 5.69
N MET A 274 -5.93 20.74 5.13
CA MET A 274 -4.47 20.84 5.25
C MET A 274 -3.74 20.98 3.91
N ARG A 275 -4.34 20.62 2.77
CA ARG A 275 -3.68 20.60 1.45
C ARG A 275 -2.96 21.90 1.10
N PHE A 276 -3.61 23.04 1.30
CA PHE A 276 -3.06 24.35 0.96
C PHE A 276 -1.86 24.77 1.83
N ARG A 277 -1.62 24.07 2.95
CA ARG A 277 -0.51 24.33 3.85
C ARG A 277 0.71 23.46 3.57
N VAL A 278 0.55 22.35 2.84
CA VAL A 278 1.64 21.41 2.56
C VAL A 278 2.88 22.11 1.97
N PRO A 279 2.78 23.00 0.96
CA PRO A 279 3.97 23.67 0.42
C PRO A 279 4.76 24.53 1.43
N TYR A 280 4.13 24.93 2.55
CA TYR A 280 4.77 25.69 3.62
C TYR A 280 5.37 24.80 4.72
N TRP A 281 4.89 23.56 4.85
CA TRP A 281 5.34 22.62 5.87
C TRP A 281 6.48 21.72 5.40
N VAL A 282 6.54 21.50 4.09
CA VAL A 282 7.64 20.82 3.44
C VAL A 282 8.88 21.71 3.48
#